data_AF-A0A2V4E549-F1
#
_entry.id   AF-A0A2V4E549-F1
#
_cell.length_a   1.000
_cell.length_b   1.000
_cell.length_c   1.000
_cell.angle_alpha   90.00
_cell.angle_beta   90.00
_cell.angle_gamma   90.00
#
_symmetry.space_group_name_H-M   'P 1'
#
loop_
_entity.id
_entity.type
_entity.pdbx_description
1 polymer ?
#
loop_
_entity_poly.entity_id
_entity_poly.type
_entity_poly.pdbx_seq_one_letter_code
_entity_poly.pdbx_strand_id
1 'polypeptide(L)'
;MISNPYLPPEDNRTKKTIIQQIRKFASRFKFDHSAIWSWHNNGSDEVNCHTFLFLLLGELKVADPIIAKKEDYHFIAYFYHLKEDSKIANQKRIQSLTDLQELSSRLPPKILINDNR
;
A
#
# COMPACT_ATOMS: atom_id res chain seq x y z
N MET A 1 -19.74 11.70 -13.26
CA MET A 1 -18.53 10.90 -13.03
C MET A 1 -18.69 10.19 -11.71
N ILE A 2 -18.51 8.86 -11.66
CA ILE A 2 -18.50 8.12 -10.39
C ILE A 2 -17.10 8.35 -9.80
N SER A 3 -17.00 9.16 -8.75
CA SER A 3 -15.75 9.24 -7.98
C SER A 3 -15.62 7.95 -7.19
N ASN A 4 -14.53 7.21 -7.41
CA ASN A 4 -14.16 6.13 -6.51
C ASN A 4 -13.45 6.78 -5.33
N PRO A 5 -13.98 6.68 -4.10
CA PRO A 5 -13.41 7.40 -2.98
C PRO A 5 -12.03 6.90 -2.55
N TYR A 6 -11.63 5.70 -2.97
CA TYR A 6 -10.31 5.16 -2.69
C TYR A 6 -9.26 5.59 -3.71
N LEU A 7 -9.66 6.32 -4.76
CA LEU A 7 -8.76 6.88 -5.77
C LEU A 7 -8.69 8.40 -5.61
N PRO A 8 -7.54 9.02 -5.96
CA PRO A 8 -7.44 10.48 -6.01
C PRO A 8 -8.52 11.09 -6.93
N PRO A 9 -9.05 12.30 -6.63
CA PRO A 9 -10.07 12.96 -7.45
C PRO A 9 -9.69 13.15 -8.92
N GLU A 10 -8.39 13.33 -9.18
CA GLU A 10 -7.79 13.49 -10.51
C GLU A 10 -7.46 12.18 -11.22
N ASP A 11 -7.75 11.03 -10.61
CA ASP A 11 -7.47 9.73 -11.20
C ASP A 11 -8.38 9.44 -12.40
N ASN A 12 -7.78 9.41 -13.58
CA ASN A 12 -8.42 9.14 -14.86
C ASN A 12 -8.13 7.73 -15.39
N ARG A 13 -7.50 6.86 -14.60
CA ARG A 13 -7.12 5.51 -15.03
C ARG A 13 -8.37 4.67 -15.25
N THR A 14 -8.37 3.92 -16.34
CA THR A 14 -9.42 2.92 -16.59
C THR A 14 -9.20 1.67 -15.73
N LYS A 15 -10.25 0.88 -15.52
CA LYS A 15 -10.13 -0.46 -14.89
C LYS A 15 -9.05 -1.32 -15.56
N LYS A 16 -8.99 -1.29 -16.91
CA LYS A 16 -7.98 -2.02 -17.69
C LYS A 16 -6.56 -1.53 -17.37
N THR A 17 -6.38 -0.22 -17.26
CA THR A 17 -5.10 0.40 -16.88
C THR A 17 -4.67 -0.03 -15.49
N ILE A 18 -5.56 0.01 -14.49
CA ILE A 18 -5.26 -0.42 -13.11
C ILE A 18 -4.85 -1.90 -13.09
N ILE A 19 -5.61 -2.79 -13.75
CA ILE A 19 -5.27 -4.22 -13.82
C ILE A 19 -3.89 -4.43 -14.47
N GLN A 20 -3.56 -3.69 -15.53
CA GLN A 20 -2.23 -3.76 -16.15
C GLN A 20 -1.12 -3.28 -15.21
N GLN A 21 -1.36 -2.21 -14.44
CA GLN A 21 -0.38 -1.72 -13.46
C GLN A 21 -0.17 -2.71 -12.31
N ILE A 22 -1.24 -3.36 -11.81
CA ILE A 22 -1.14 -4.45 -10.81
C ILE A 22 -0.24 -5.58 -11.34
N ARG A 23 -0.49 -6.05 -12.57
CA ARG A 23 0.33 -7.12 -13.19
C ARG A 23 1.78 -6.69 -13.36
N LYS A 24 2.00 -5.45 -13.79
CA LYS A 24 3.36 -4.89 -13.96
C LYS A 24 4.09 -4.82 -12.63
N PHE A 25 3.45 -4.32 -11.57
CA PHE A 25 4.01 -4.29 -10.22
C PHE A 25 4.41 -5.70 -9.77
N ALA A 26 3.48 -6.67 -9.84
CA ALA A 26 3.74 -8.04 -9.43
C ALA A 26 4.93 -8.66 -10.20
N SER A 27 5.01 -8.44 -11.52
CA SER A 27 6.09 -8.98 -12.35
C SER A 27 7.47 -8.40 -12.05
N ARG A 28 7.53 -7.16 -11.53
CA ARG A 28 8.78 -6.44 -11.28
C ARG A 28 9.16 -6.37 -9.81
N PHE A 29 8.28 -6.82 -8.92
CA PHE A 29 8.42 -6.67 -7.47
C PHE A 29 9.81 -7.08 -6.96
N LYS A 30 10.29 -8.27 -7.37
CA LYS A 30 11.61 -8.78 -6.96
C LYS A 30 12.75 -7.83 -7.32
N PHE A 31 12.69 -7.23 -8.51
CA PHE A 31 13.71 -6.32 -9.00
C PHE A 31 13.60 -4.95 -8.33
N ASP A 32 12.40 -4.35 -8.36
CA ASP A 32 12.18 -2.97 -7.89
C ASP A 32 12.34 -2.84 -6.37
N HIS A 33 11.98 -3.88 -5.61
CA HIS A 33 12.12 -3.92 -4.16
C HIS A 33 13.31 -4.75 -3.66
N SER A 34 14.09 -5.42 -4.52
CA SER A 34 15.20 -6.29 -4.08
C SER A 34 14.78 -7.30 -3.00
N ALA A 35 13.57 -7.85 -3.11
CA ALA A 35 13.03 -8.80 -2.14
C ALA A 35 12.14 -9.85 -2.81
N ILE A 36 12.16 -11.05 -2.26
CA ILE A 36 11.26 -12.12 -2.70
C ILE A 36 10.06 -12.09 -1.77
N TRP A 37 8.89 -11.94 -2.35
CA TRP A 37 7.65 -12.17 -1.63
C TRP A 37 7.53 -13.65 -1.26
N SER A 38 7.25 -13.95 0.00
CA SER A 38 6.97 -15.30 0.50
C SER A 38 5.60 -15.33 1.17
N TRP A 39 4.82 -16.38 0.89
CA TRP A 39 3.58 -16.67 1.60
C TRP A 39 3.80 -17.38 2.94
N HIS A 40 4.98 -17.99 3.15
CA HIS A 40 5.33 -18.69 4.38
C HIS A 40 5.82 -17.73 5.48
N ASN A 41 6.24 -16.54 5.08
CA ASN A 41 6.77 -15.52 5.96
C ASN A 41 5.61 -14.74 6.55
N ASN A 42 5.64 -14.50 7.86
CA ASN A 42 4.63 -13.71 8.56
C ASN A 42 5.27 -12.68 9.51
N GLY A 43 6.60 -12.54 9.47
CA GLY A 43 7.32 -11.54 10.25
C GLY A 43 6.94 -10.13 9.81
N SER A 44 6.85 -9.21 10.78
CA SER A 44 6.55 -7.80 10.55
C SER A 44 7.71 -7.03 9.92
N ASP A 45 8.90 -7.61 9.86
CA ASP A 45 10.13 -7.07 9.28
C ASP A 45 10.49 -7.72 7.93
N GLU A 46 9.70 -8.70 7.50
CA GLU A 46 9.93 -9.48 6.29
C GLU A 46 9.00 -9.06 5.14
N VAL A 47 9.43 -9.34 3.90
CA VAL A 47 8.58 -9.14 2.74
C VAL A 47 7.64 -10.34 2.55
N ASN A 48 6.39 -10.15 2.98
CA ASN A 48 5.29 -11.12 2.95
C ASN A 48 4.05 -10.61 2.18
N CYS A 49 2.93 -11.34 2.21
CA CYS A 49 1.69 -10.98 1.52
C CYS A 49 1.09 -9.64 1.95
N HIS A 50 1.12 -9.31 3.23
CA HIS A 50 0.66 -8.02 3.74
C HIS A 50 1.53 -6.89 3.18
N THR A 51 2.85 -7.01 3.30
CA THR A 51 3.78 -5.97 2.81
C THR A 51 3.71 -5.78 1.30
N PHE A 52 3.51 -6.85 0.53
CA PHE A 52 3.30 -6.79 -0.91
C PHE A 52 2.05 -5.97 -1.23
N LEU A 53 0.95 -6.20 -0.52
CA LEU A 53 -0.30 -5.47 -0.70
C LEU A 53 -0.12 -3.98 -0.36
N PHE A 54 0.54 -3.64 0.74
CA PHE A 54 0.77 -2.24 1.10
C PHE A 54 1.62 -1.50 0.05
N LEU A 55 2.68 -2.14 -0.44
CA LEU A 55 3.53 -1.57 -1.48
C LEU A 55 2.78 -1.44 -2.81
N LEU A 56 1.92 -2.40 -3.15
CA LEU A 56 1.05 -2.34 -4.32
C LEU A 56 0.07 -1.15 -4.22
N LEU A 57 -0.59 -1.00 -3.08
CA LEU A 57 -1.55 0.09 -2.84
C LEU A 57 -0.86 1.46 -2.89
N GLY A 58 0.34 1.58 -2.32
CA GLY A 58 1.17 2.78 -2.40
C GLY A 58 1.57 3.13 -3.83
N GLU A 59 2.13 2.17 -4.57
CA GLU A 59 2.53 2.35 -5.98
C GLU A 59 1.34 2.76 -6.85
N LEU A 60 0.19 2.12 -6.63
CA LEU A 60 -1.02 2.40 -7.38
C LEU A 60 -1.80 3.60 -6.85
N LYS A 61 -1.37 4.27 -5.77
CA LYS A 61 -2.11 5.38 -5.15
C LYS A 61 -3.58 5.01 -4.90
N VAL A 62 -3.79 3.88 -4.23
CA VAL A 62 -5.12 3.42 -3.80
C VAL A 62 -5.19 3.53 -2.29
N ALA A 63 -6.09 4.38 -1.80
CA ALA A 63 -6.30 4.61 -0.38
C ALA A 63 -6.89 3.38 0.31
N ASP A 64 -6.52 3.17 1.57
CA ASP A 64 -7.01 2.07 2.39
C ASP A 64 -7.63 2.60 3.70
N PRO A 65 -8.93 2.36 3.95
CA PRO A 65 -9.61 2.83 5.16
C PRO A 65 -9.08 2.18 6.44
N ILE A 66 -8.55 0.96 6.39
CA ILE A 66 -8.00 0.24 7.56
C ILE A 66 -6.68 0.91 7.97
N ILE A 67 -5.85 1.26 6.99
CA ILE A 67 -4.63 2.05 7.21
C ILE A 67 -4.99 3.45 7.76
N ALA A 68 -6.01 4.10 7.21
CA ALA A 68 -6.47 5.41 7.69
C ALA A 68 -6.87 5.39 9.17
N LYS A 69 -7.53 4.32 9.62
CA LYS A 69 -7.92 4.11 11.02
C LYS A 69 -6.79 3.65 11.93
N LYS A 70 -5.62 3.32 11.36
CA LYS A 70 -4.49 2.72 12.09
C LYS A 70 -4.86 1.37 12.74
N GLU A 71 -5.68 0.57 12.06
CA GLU A 71 -6.15 -0.73 12.55
C GLU A 71 -5.32 -1.90 12.00
N ASP A 72 -4.52 -1.70 10.95
CA ASP A 72 -3.66 -2.73 10.40
C ASP A 72 -2.31 -2.80 11.16
N TYR A 73 -2.20 -3.76 12.07
CA TYR A 73 -0.99 -4.00 12.85
C TYR A 73 0.23 -4.33 11.97
N HIS A 74 0.04 -5.10 10.88
CA HIS A 74 1.13 -5.47 9.99
C HIS A 74 1.68 -4.25 9.26
N PHE A 75 0.81 -3.34 8.82
CA PHE A 75 1.24 -2.07 8.22
C PHE A 75 2.06 -1.24 9.20
N ILE A 76 1.55 -1.07 10.43
CA ILE A 76 2.21 -0.25 11.46
C ILE A 76 3.59 -0.81 11.81
N ALA A 77 3.66 -2.11 12.11
CA ALA A 77 4.90 -2.76 12.51
C ALA A 77 5.93 -2.77 11.36
N TYR A 78 5.50 -3.10 10.14
CA TYR A 78 6.39 -3.07 8.97
C TYR A 78 6.94 -1.68 8.66
N PHE A 79 6.06 -0.67 8.71
CA PHE A 79 6.48 0.69 8.42
C PHE A 79 7.44 1.24 9.49
N TYR A 80 7.25 0.84 10.75
CA TYR A 80 8.18 1.13 11.85
C TYR A 80 9.56 0.49 11.59
N HIS A 81 9.63 -0.82 11.35
CA HIS A 81 10.89 -1.52 11.10
C HIS A 81 11.64 -0.99 9.87
N LEU A 82 10.92 -0.63 8.80
CA LEU A 82 11.55 -0.01 7.63
C LEU A 82 12.23 1.32 7.97
N LYS A 83 11.64 2.14 8.85
CA LYS A 83 12.21 3.43 9.24
C LYS A 83 13.45 3.29 10.13
N GLU A 84 13.56 2.19 10.88
CA GLU A 84 14.73 1.90 11.71
C GLU A 84 15.93 1.38 10.89
N ASP A 85 15.72 0.72 9.75
CA ASP A 85 16.78 0.20 8.88
C ASP A 85 17.05 1.12 7.67
N SER A 86 18.25 1.73 7.61
CA SER A 86 18.61 2.82 6.69
C SER A 86 19.07 2.40 5.28
N LYS A 87 18.75 1.19 4.82
CA LYS A 87 19.11 0.72 3.46
C LYS A 87 18.37 1.46 2.34
N ILE A 88 19.01 1.62 1.19
CA ILE A 88 18.43 2.27 -0.02
C ILE A 88 17.12 1.61 -0.46
N ALA A 89 17.03 0.27 -0.43
CA ALA A 89 15.79 -0.45 -0.76
C ALA A 89 14.63 -0.10 0.20
N ASN A 90 14.94 0.26 1.45
CA ASN A 90 13.95 0.69 2.42
C ASN A 90 13.48 2.12 2.12
N GLN A 91 14.33 3.02 1.66
CA GLN A 91 13.92 4.39 1.32
C GLN A 91 12.77 4.44 0.31
N LYS A 92 12.83 3.64 -0.76
CA LYS A 92 11.72 3.56 -1.74
C LYS A 92 10.43 3.04 -1.10
N ARG A 93 10.53 1.98 -0.29
CA ARG A 93 9.37 1.40 0.42
C ARG A 93 8.79 2.40 1.42
N ILE A 94 9.64 3.07 2.19
CA ILE A 94 9.25 4.12 3.14
C ILE A 94 8.48 5.21 2.41
N GLN A 95 8.94 5.67 1.26
CA GLN A 95 8.23 6.68 0.48
C GLN A 95 6.85 6.16 0.05
N SER A 96 6.77 4.97 -0.57
CA SER A 96 5.49 4.38 -1.00
C SER A 96 4.49 4.22 0.15
N LEU A 97 4.95 3.81 1.34
CA LEU A 97 4.07 3.64 2.51
C LEU A 97 3.71 4.98 3.17
N THR A 98 4.60 5.99 3.10
CA THR A 98 4.29 7.36 3.53
C THR A 98 3.17 7.93 2.67
N ASP A 99 3.31 7.82 1.34
CA ASP A 99 2.32 8.29 0.37
C ASP A 99 0.98 7.58 0.56
N LEU A 100 1.01 6.25 0.81
CA LEU A 100 -0.20 5.47 1.09
C LEU A 100 -0.90 5.93 2.38
N GLN A 101 -0.14 6.14 3.46
CA GLN A 101 -0.69 6.62 4.72
C GLN A 101 -1.30 8.02 4.56
N GLU A 102 -0.60 8.93 3.87
CA GLU A 102 -1.10 10.28 3.61
C GLU A 102 -2.37 10.24 2.76
N LEU A 103 -2.36 9.49 1.65
CA LEU A 103 -3.51 9.34 0.78
C LEU A 103 -4.73 8.78 1.54
N SER A 104 -4.50 7.74 2.35
CA SER A 104 -5.54 7.08 3.14
C SER A 104 -6.13 8.03 4.20
N SER A 105 -5.31 8.90 4.79
CA SER A 105 -5.75 9.90 5.78
C SER A 105 -6.74 10.93 5.22
N ARG A 106 -6.79 11.08 3.89
CA ARG A 106 -7.69 12.02 3.18
C ARG A 106 -9.06 11.41 2.90
N LEU A 107 -9.29 10.14 3.25
CA LEU A 107 -10.58 9.49 3.05
C LEU A 107 -11.68 10.21 3.84
N PRO A 108 -12.86 10.44 3.24
CA PRO A 108 -13.94 11.12 3.92
C PRO A 108 -14.47 10.31 5.12
N PRO A 109 -14.88 10.95 6.23
CA PRO A 109 -15.32 10.27 7.46
C PRO A 109 -16.43 9.24 7.25
N LYS A 110 -17.33 9.48 6.29
CA LYS A 110 -18.44 8.57 5.97
C LYS A 110 -17.98 7.17 5.54
N ILE A 111 -16.79 7.07 4.94
CA ILE A 111 -16.23 5.79 4.50
C ILE A 111 -15.59 5.07 5.67
N LEU A 112 -14.93 5.80 6.56
CA LEU A 112 -14.33 5.25 7.76
C LEU A 112 -15.38 4.66 8.72
N ILE A 113 -16.62 5.14 8.72
CA ILE A 113 -17.67 4.66 9.64
C ILE A 113 -18.42 3.42 9.10
N ASN A 114 -18.48 3.23 7.77
CA ASN A 114 -19.39 2.25 7.15
C ASN A 114 -18.84 0.82 6.97
N ASP A 115 -17.54 0.59 7.22
CA ASP A 115 -16.90 -0.73 7.01
C ASP A 115 -17.08 -1.71 8.20
N ASN A 116 -17.90 -1.37 9.20
CA ASN A 116 -18.22 -2.26 10.34
C ASN A 116 -19.48 -3.13 10.11
N ARG A 117 -19.74 -3.59 8.88
CA ARG A 117 -20.87 -4.50 8.59
C ARG A 117 -20.40 -5.82 7.98
#